data_AF-A0A4Y2JY41-F1
#
_entry.id   AF-A0A4Y2JY41-F1
#
_cell.length_a   1.000
_cell.length_b   1.000
_cell.length_c   1.000
_cell.angle_alpha   90.00
_cell.angle_beta   90.00
_cell.angle_gamma   90.00
#
_symmetry.space_group_name_H-M   'P 1'
#
loop_
_entity.id
_entity.type
_entity.pdbx_description
1 polymer ?
#
loop_
_entity_poly.entity_id
_entity_poly.type
_entity_poly.pdbx_seq_one_letter_code
_entity_poly.pdbx_strand_id
1 'polypeptide(L)'
;MSFLKRSRKEDLISLATDLGENPAPTFSKIDLVSLIQGNKHYDEDDAKLMLETVVTEREERLKMEAEKERLKMEFELEKLRMTSDGSKNPKHEKP
;
A
#
# COMPACT_ATOMS: atom_id res chain seq x y z
N MET A 1 -19.57 18.05 -6.66
CA MET A 1 -18.67 17.79 -5.51
C MET A 1 -17.29 17.51 -6.07
N SER A 2 -16.23 18.17 -5.57
CA SER A 2 -14.85 17.94 -6.01
C SER A 2 -14.40 16.49 -5.75
N PHE A 3 -13.65 15.89 -6.68
CA PHE A 3 -13.12 14.52 -6.57
C PHE A 3 -12.16 14.38 -5.39
N LEU A 4 -11.37 15.44 -5.09
CA LEU A 4 -10.42 15.49 -3.99
C LEU A 4 -11.08 15.26 -2.61
N LYS A 5 -12.34 15.70 -2.44
CA LYS A 5 -13.09 15.48 -1.18
C LYS A 5 -13.41 14.01 -0.92
N ARG A 6 -13.33 13.14 -1.93
CA ARG A 6 -13.57 11.70 -1.81
C ARG A 6 -12.28 10.89 -1.64
N SER A 7 -11.14 11.40 -2.09
CA SER A 7 -9.81 10.74 -2.03
C SER A 7 -9.31 10.49 -0.61
N ARG A 8 -8.32 9.60 -0.41
CA ARG A 8 -7.74 9.42 0.93
C ARG A 8 -6.81 10.58 1.29
N LYS A 9 -6.57 10.80 2.58
CA LYS A 9 -5.72 11.90 3.03
C LYS A 9 -4.28 11.74 2.53
N GLU A 10 -3.79 10.51 2.55
CA GLU A 10 -2.45 10.14 2.11
C GLU A 10 -2.28 10.43 0.60
N ASP A 11 -3.27 10.08 -0.21
CA ASP A 11 -3.23 10.35 -1.66
C ASP A 11 -3.22 11.86 -1.95
N LEU A 12 -3.94 12.65 -1.15
CA LEU A 12 -3.93 14.11 -1.26
C LEU A 12 -2.59 14.72 -0.84
N ILE A 13 -1.91 14.14 0.15
CA ILE A 13 -0.56 14.55 0.54
C ILE A 13 0.40 14.31 -0.63
N SER A 14 0.39 13.12 -1.22
CA SER A 14 1.22 12.80 -2.39
C SER A 14 0.92 13.72 -3.57
N LEU A 15 -0.35 13.91 -3.93
CA LEU A 15 -0.74 14.79 -5.03
C LEU A 15 -0.26 16.24 -4.80
N ALA A 16 -0.42 16.77 -3.59
CA ALA A 16 0.07 18.11 -3.26
C ALA A 16 1.60 18.19 -3.40
N THR A 17 2.34 17.18 -2.96
CA THR A 17 3.79 17.08 -3.16
C THR A 17 4.17 17.05 -4.64
N ASP A 18 3.46 16.29 -5.47
CA ASP A 18 3.72 16.20 -6.91
C ASP A 18 3.42 17.52 -7.64
N LEU A 19 2.48 18.32 -7.11
CA LEU A 19 2.20 19.70 -7.57
C LEU A 19 3.24 20.73 -7.08
N GLY A 20 4.27 20.28 -6.35
CA GLY A 20 5.34 21.13 -5.81
C GLY A 20 5.00 21.82 -4.49
N GLU A 21 3.88 21.45 -3.84
CA GLU A 21 3.54 21.93 -2.50
C GLU A 21 4.25 21.10 -1.42
N ASN A 22 4.34 21.63 -0.20
CA ASN A 22 4.90 20.91 0.95
C ASN A 22 3.84 20.76 2.07
N PRO A 23 2.85 19.88 1.91
CA PRO A 23 1.78 19.70 2.88
C PRO A 23 2.31 19.08 4.19
N ALA A 24 1.91 19.62 5.33
CA ALA A 24 2.23 18.98 6.60
C ALA A 24 1.34 17.72 6.82
N PRO A 25 1.87 16.61 7.38
CA PRO A 25 1.08 15.42 7.67
C PRO A 25 -0.10 15.67 8.61
N THR A 26 -0.06 16.76 9.37
CA THR A 26 -1.11 17.19 10.30
C THR A 26 -2.29 17.89 9.61
N PHE A 27 -2.16 18.28 8.33
CA PHE A 27 -3.23 18.98 7.60
C PHE A 27 -4.52 18.16 7.59
N SER A 28 -5.66 18.82 7.74
CA SER A 28 -6.94 18.17 7.56
C SER A 28 -7.19 17.89 6.08
N LYS A 29 -8.15 17.03 5.77
CA LYS A 29 -8.56 16.78 4.38
C LYS A 29 -9.01 18.06 3.68
N ILE A 30 -9.66 18.96 4.41
CA ILE A 30 -10.13 20.24 3.87
C ILE A 30 -8.95 21.15 3.54
N ASP A 31 -7.96 21.24 4.45
CA ASP A 31 -6.76 22.06 4.24
C ASP A 31 -5.97 21.58 3.02
N LEU A 32 -5.83 20.27 2.83
CA LEU A 32 -5.17 19.69 1.67
C LEU A 32 -5.91 20.01 0.36
N VAL A 33 -7.24 19.88 0.35
CA VAL A 33 -8.05 20.24 -0.82
C VAL A 33 -7.89 21.72 -1.15
N SER A 34 -7.91 22.59 -0.15
CA SER A 34 -7.70 24.04 -0.33
C SER A 34 -6.29 24.36 -0.83
N LEU A 35 -5.26 23.68 -0.33
CA LEU A 35 -3.88 23.83 -0.79
C LEU A 35 -3.72 23.45 -2.26
N ILE A 36 -4.20 22.26 -2.64
CA ILE A 36 -4.13 21.76 -4.01
C ILE A 36 -4.86 22.69 -4.99
N GLN A 37 -6.10 23.06 -4.67
CA GLN A 37 -6.91 23.92 -5.54
C GLN A 37 -6.43 25.38 -5.56
N GLY A 38 -5.63 25.79 -4.57
CA GLY A 38 -5.00 27.10 -4.52
C GLY A 38 -3.69 27.19 -5.28
N ASN A 39 -3.14 26.07 -5.77
CA ASN A 39 -1.91 26.07 -6.54
C ASN A 39 -2.12 26.79 -7.89
N LYS A 40 -1.20 27.68 -8.26
CA LYS A 40 -1.30 28.52 -9.47
C LYS A 40 -1.36 27.73 -10.78
N HIS A 41 -0.88 26.49 -10.76
CA HIS A 41 -0.84 25.57 -11.89
C HIS A 41 -1.87 24.45 -11.74
N TYR A 42 -2.83 24.59 -10.83
CA TYR A 42 -3.89 23.61 -10.67
C TYR A 42 -4.76 23.56 -11.91
N ASP A 43 -4.75 22.39 -12.57
CA ASP A 43 -5.72 21.98 -13.55
C ASP A 43 -6.48 20.75 -13.03
N GLU A 44 -7.81 20.73 -13.18
CA GLU A 44 -8.65 19.68 -12.60
C GLU A 44 -8.45 18.33 -13.30
N ASP A 45 -8.25 18.32 -14.62
CA ASP A 45 -8.08 17.10 -15.39
C ASP A 45 -6.69 16.51 -15.16
N ASP A 46 -5.65 17.34 -15.13
CA ASP A 46 -4.29 16.92 -14.80
C ASP A 46 -4.23 16.39 -13.36
N ALA A 47 -4.82 17.10 -12.39
CA ALA A 47 -4.84 16.66 -10.99
C ALA A 47 -5.58 15.34 -10.81
N LYS A 48 -6.62 15.07 -11.62
CA LYS A 48 -7.35 13.81 -11.61
C LYS A 48 -6.49 12.67 -12.15
N LEU A 49 -5.75 12.89 -13.24
CA LEU A 49 -4.83 11.91 -13.79
C LEU A 49 -3.67 11.61 -12.83
N MET A 50 -3.09 12.65 -12.22
CA MET A 50 -2.04 12.49 -11.21
C MET A 50 -2.54 11.69 -10.00
N LEU A 51 -3.76 11.99 -9.52
CA LEU A 51 -4.35 11.24 -8.41
C LEU A 51 -4.58 9.76 -8.75
N GLU A 52 -5.01 9.45 -9.98
CA GLU A 52 -5.20 8.07 -10.43
C GLU A 52 -3.88 7.29 -10.40
N THR A 53 -2.79 7.91 -10.82
CA THR A 53 -1.43 7.34 -10.71
C THR A 53 -1.06 7.08 -9.25
N VAL A 54 -1.21 8.07 -8.36
CA VAL A 54 -0.94 7.92 -6.91
C VAL A 54 -1.74 6.77 -6.29
N VAL A 55 -3.02 6.66 -6.65
CA VAL A 55 -3.90 5.59 -6.16
C VAL A 55 -3.43 4.23 -6.67
N THR A 56 -3.07 4.13 -7.95
CA THR A 56 -2.60 2.90 -8.57
C THR A 56 -1.30 2.42 -7.94
N GLU A 57 -0.30 3.29 -7.79
CA GLU A 57 0.98 2.95 -7.16
C GLU A 57 0.81 2.48 -5.71
N ARG A 58 -0.08 3.11 -4.96
CA ARG A 58 -0.41 2.67 -3.60
C ARG A 58 -1.02 1.27 -3.60
N GLU A 59 -1.97 1.00 -4.50
CA GLU A 59 -2.63 -0.29 -4.60
C GLU A 59 -1.68 -1.41 -5.05
N GLU A 60 -0.78 -1.12 -5.99
CA GLU A 60 0.27 -2.05 -6.41
C GLU A 60 1.24 -2.36 -5.26
N ARG A 61 1.65 -1.35 -4.48
CA ARG A 61 2.50 -1.57 -3.29
C ARG A 61 1.81 -2.47 -2.27
N LEU A 62 0.53 -2.22 -1.97
CA LEU A 62 -0.25 -3.05 -1.04
C LEU A 62 -0.40 -4.49 -1.56
N LYS A 63 -0.61 -4.67 -2.86
CA LYS A 63 -0.71 -6.00 -3.48
C LYS A 63 0.61 -6.76 -3.39
N MET A 64 1.73 -6.09 -3.66
CA MET A 64 3.07 -6.70 -3.53
C MET A 64 3.40 -7.05 -2.08
N GLU A 65 3.06 -6.19 -1.12
CA GLU A 65 3.25 -6.48 0.31
C GLU A 65 2.42 -7.69 0.76
N ALA A 66 1.15 -7.75 0.37
CA ALA A 66 0.27 -8.88 0.68
C ALA A 66 0.76 -10.19 0.04
N GLU A 67 1.26 -10.14 -1.20
CA GLU A 67 1.83 -11.31 -1.87
C GLU A 67 3.12 -11.79 -1.20
N LYS A 68 4.00 -10.85 -0.82
CA LYS A 68 5.23 -11.16 -0.08
C LYS A 68 4.93 -11.82 1.26
N GLU A 69 3.91 -11.35 1.97
CA GLU A 69 3.46 -11.95 3.22
C GLU A 69 2.89 -13.36 3.00
N ARG A 70 2.05 -13.53 1.97
CA ARG A 70 1.49 -14.85 1.60
C ARG A 70 2.59 -15.87 1.31
N LEU A 71 3.59 -15.49 0.51
CA LEU A 71 4.72 -16.36 0.18
C LEU A 71 5.57 -16.72 1.41
N LYS A 72 5.75 -15.77 2.34
CA LYS A 72 6.44 -16.03 3.60
C LYS A 72 5.69 -17.06 4.46
N MET A 73 4.36 -16.95 4.55
CA MET A 73 3.54 -17.93 5.28
C MET A 73 3.60 -19.31 4.64
N GLU A 74 3.52 -19.39 3.31
CA GLU A 74 3.63 -20.65 2.57
C GLU A 74 4.99 -21.33 2.79
N PHE A 75 6.07 -20.54 2.76
CA PHE A 75 7.42 -21.03 3.03
C PHE A 75 7.57 -21.58 4.46
N GLU A 76 7.07 -20.87 5.48
CA GLU A 76 7.11 -21.35 6.87
C GLU A 76 6.27 -22.61 7.06
N LEU A 77 5.11 -22.71 6.39
CA LEU A 77 4.27 -23.90 6.43
C LEU A 77 4.96 -25.13 5.81
N GLU A 78 5.63 -24.95 4.68
CA GLU A 78 6.38 -26.01 4.01
C GLU A 78 7.54 -26.51 4.88
N LYS A 79 8.26 -25.59 5.53
CA LYS A 79 9.33 -25.92 6.49
C LYS A 79 8.79 -26.75 7.67
N LEU A 80 7.60 -26.44 8.17
CA LEU A 80 6.95 -27.22 9.22
C LEU A 80 6.61 -28.64 8.76
N ARG A 81 6.08 -28.80 7.53
CA ARG A 81 5.76 -30.13 6.96
C ARG A 81 7.00 -31.02 6.84
N MET A 82 8.09 -30.47 6.31
CA MET A 82 9.36 -31.19 6.15
C MET A 82 9.98 -31.62 7.48
N THR A 83 9.75 -30.87 8.56
CA THR A 83 10.24 -31.22 9.90
C THR A 83 9.31 -32.16 10.66
N SER A 84 8.01 -32.21 10.33
CA SER A 84 7.06 -33.16 10.95
C SER A 84 7.14 -34.58 10.37
N ASP A 85 7.48 -34.74 9.08
CA ASP A 85 7.55 -36.06 8.43
C ASP A 85 8.82 -36.87 8.74
N GLY A 86 9.80 -36.29 9.45
CA GLY A 86 11.05 -36.95 9.84
C GLY A 86 10.96 -37.91 11.04
N SER A 87 9.83 -37.98 11.75
CA SER A 87 9.67 -38.82 12.95
C SER A 87 9.04 -40.19 12.65
N LYS A 88 9.65 -40.97 11.75
CA LYS A 88 9.37 -42.41 11.67
C LYS A 88 10.21 -43.11 12.73
N ASN A 89 9.58 -43.32 13.90
CA ASN A 89 10.08 -44.13 15.01
C ASN A 89 10.61 -45.49 14.49
N PRO A 90 11.92 -45.80 14.61
CA PRO A 90 12.41 -47.12 14.26
C PRO A 90 11.91 -48.09 15.34
N LYS A 91 10.85 -48.85 15.04
CA LYS A 91 10.42 -49.94 15.89
C LYS A 91 11.60 -50.91 16.01
N HIS A 92 12.19 -50.97 17.21
CA HIS A 92 13.08 -52.03 17.61
C HIS A 92 12.34 -53.35 17.55
N GLU A 93 12.68 -54.19 16.59
CA GLU A 93 12.49 -55.63 16.71
C GLU A 93 13.87 -56.23 17.01
N LYS A 94 14.00 -56.79 18.22
CA LYS A 94 15.07 -57.69 18.67
C LYS A 94 14.38 -58.86 19.38
N PRO A 95 15.05 -60.00 19.53
CA PRO A 95 15.99 -60.69 18.64
C PRO A 95 15.40 -62.00 18.08
#